data_AF-A0A3B1DK44-F1
#
_entry.id   AF-A0A3B1DK44-F1
#
_cell.length_a   1.000
_cell.length_b   1.000
_cell.length_c   1.000
_cell.angle_alpha   90.00
_cell.angle_beta   90.00
_cell.angle_gamma   90.00
#
_symmetry.space_group_name_H-M   'P 1'
#
loop_
_entity.id
_entity.type
_entity.pdbx_description
1 polymer ?
#
loop_
_entity_poly.entity_id
_entity_poly.type
_entity_poly.pdbx_seq_one_letter_code
_entity_poly.pdbx_strand_id
1 'polypeptide(L)'
;MSAQKKYQISEERKKEFAGIFVLEYIINRPHEFSILLEGDDKDLETILEWLLVREYVEIKNQESYIPTPKGRECLKLFLARYSEYLNVFDIYCAVDLESGTFAFKDYFEYENPEDWKKYLNDERWEDLRIAVATRKKMDPIEIVFMSFIRECRFGKNEAGWQFDLLLGSIWDEILDICNTALKWEDFGYEDEEGEVTASEVIDDIISQGAELMVNLHKREASFANKEIEHDSSDDEEDYVVERVEMEEYPYGYYEPYYDPFYISPLWLAVWLI
;
A
#
# COMPACT_ATOMS: atom_id res chain seq x y z
N MET A 1 -7.07 31.87 -5.20
CA MET A 1 -7.63 30.52 -5.10
C MET A 1 -7.71 29.92 -6.49
N SER A 2 -6.70 29.15 -6.89
CA SER A 2 -6.80 28.32 -8.09
C SER A 2 -7.84 27.23 -7.81
N ALA A 3 -8.79 27.01 -8.72
CA ALA A 3 -9.73 25.90 -8.59
C ALA A 3 -8.93 24.60 -8.68
N GLN A 4 -8.71 23.95 -7.54
CA GLN A 4 -7.89 22.77 -7.47
C GLN A 4 -8.59 21.62 -8.20
N LYS A 5 -7.81 20.91 -9.04
CA LYS A 5 -8.32 19.77 -9.78
C LYS A 5 -8.54 18.62 -8.79
N LYS A 6 -9.80 18.25 -8.56
CA LYS A 6 -10.14 17.08 -7.76
C LYS A 6 -9.53 15.82 -8.37
N TYR A 7 -9.07 14.90 -7.53
CA TYR A 7 -8.68 13.55 -7.97
C TYR A 7 -9.87 12.86 -8.63
N GLN A 8 -9.57 12.09 -9.66
CA GLN A 8 -10.52 11.28 -10.41
C GLN A 8 -9.87 9.94 -10.70
N ILE A 9 -10.66 8.88 -10.64
CA ILE A 9 -10.24 7.52 -10.99
C ILE A 9 -11.06 7.06 -12.18
N SER A 10 -10.39 6.51 -13.20
CA SER A 10 -11.07 5.94 -14.38
C SER A 10 -11.60 4.55 -14.05
N GLU A 11 -12.60 4.10 -14.80
CA GLU A 11 -13.08 2.71 -14.70
C GLU A 11 -11.97 1.69 -15.00
N GLU A 12 -11.04 2.03 -15.90
CA GLU A 12 -9.88 1.19 -16.18
C GLU A 12 -8.98 1.05 -14.94
N ARG A 13 -8.68 2.16 -14.26
CA ARG A 13 -7.84 2.16 -13.06
C ARG A 13 -8.50 1.40 -11.89
N LYS A 14 -9.83 1.50 -11.76
CA LYS A 14 -10.58 0.66 -10.80
C LYS A 14 -10.42 -0.82 -11.11
N LYS A 15 -10.50 -1.22 -12.39
CA LYS A 15 -10.28 -2.61 -12.82
C LYS A 15 -8.85 -3.09 -12.59
N GLU A 16 -7.86 -2.23 -12.77
CA GLU A 16 -6.46 -2.56 -12.45
C GLU A 16 -6.31 -2.90 -10.96
N PHE A 17 -6.83 -2.05 -10.07
CA PHE A 17 -6.78 -2.29 -8.62
C PHE A 17 -7.62 -3.48 -8.17
N ALA A 18 -8.85 -3.64 -8.68
CA ALA A 18 -9.66 -4.81 -8.38
C ALA A 18 -9.02 -6.09 -8.93
N GLY A 19 -8.46 -6.02 -10.14
CA GLY A 19 -7.77 -7.12 -10.81
C GLY A 19 -6.55 -7.59 -10.04
N ILE A 20 -5.70 -6.67 -9.55
CA ILE A 20 -4.54 -7.06 -8.75
C ILE A 20 -4.95 -7.72 -7.43
N PHE A 21 -6.04 -7.24 -6.81
CA PHE A 21 -6.58 -7.84 -5.61
C PHE A 21 -7.08 -9.26 -5.86
N VAL A 22 -7.86 -9.48 -6.93
CA VAL A 22 -8.31 -10.82 -7.34
C VAL A 22 -7.13 -11.73 -7.69
N LEU A 23 -6.08 -11.20 -8.34
CA LEU A 23 -4.90 -11.95 -8.72
C LEU A 23 -4.10 -12.44 -7.50
N GLU A 24 -4.06 -11.65 -6.42
CA GLU A 24 -3.50 -12.07 -5.12
C GLU A 24 -4.26 -13.26 -4.54
N TYR A 25 -5.59 -13.29 -4.65
CA TYR A 25 -6.40 -14.43 -4.22
C TYR A 25 -6.12 -15.68 -5.05
N ILE A 26 -6.05 -15.54 -6.38
CA ILE A 26 -5.76 -16.68 -7.27
C ILE A 26 -4.38 -17.29 -6.96
N ILE A 27 -3.38 -16.46 -6.66
CA ILE A 27 -1.98 -16.91 -6.53
C ILE A 27 -1.63 -17.31 -5.09
N ASN A 28 -1.95 -16.47 -4.11
CA ASN A 28 -1.45 -16.62 -2.73
C ASN A 28 -2.45 -17.30 -1.79
N ARG A 29 -3.74 -17.27 -2.13
CA ARG A 29 -4.84 -17.84 -1.34
C ARG A 29 -5.71 -18.74 -2.22
N PRO A 30 -5.14 -19.83 -2.78
CA PRO A 30 -5.60 -20.49 -4.00
C PRO A 30 -7.11 -20.77 -4.00
N HIS A 31 -7.87 -19.76 -4.40
CA HIS A 31 -9.31 -19.82 -4.56
C HIS A 31 -9.54 -20.04 -6.05
N GLU A 32 -10.04 -21.22 -6.39
CA GLU A 32 -10.31 -21.57 -7.77
C GLU A 32 -11.60 -20.91 -8.23
N PHE A 33 -11.49 -19.83 -9.02
CA PHE A 33 -12.63 -19.26 -9.70
C PHE A 33 -13.01 -20.15 -10.89
N SER A 34 -14.19 -20.77 -10.84
CA SER A 34 -14.73 -21.52 -11.98
C SER A 34 -15.15 -20.57 -13.11
N ILE A 35 -15.06 -21.04 -14.35
CA ILE A 35 -15.64 -20.31 -15.51
C ILE A 35 -17.15 -20.17 -15.36
N LEU A 36 -17.80 -21.18 -14.79
CA LEU A 36 -19.21 -21.11 -14.42
C LEU A 36 -19.31 -20.46 -13.04
N LEU A 37 -19.21 -19.13 -13.00
CA LEU A 37 -19.25 -18.37 -11.75
C LEU A 37 -20.57 -18.62 -11.02
N GLU A 38 -20.46 -18.96 -9.74
CA GLU A 38 -21.59 -19.24 -8.84
C GLU A 38 -21.48 -18.41 -7.56
N GLY A 39 -22.61 -18.21 -6.87
CA GLY A 39 -22.64 -17.41 -5.64
C GLY A 39 -22.10 -15.99 -5.85
N ASP A 40 -21.28 -15.55 -4.89
CA ASP A 40 -20.66 -14.21 -4.85
C ASP A 40 -19.58 -14.03 -5.93
N ASP A 41 -19.00 -15.11 -6.46
CA ASP A 41 -17.96 -15.02 -7.50
C ASP A 41 -18.50 -14.47 -8.83
N LYS A 42 -19.83 -14.47 -9.04
CA LYS A 42 -20.48 -13.83 -10.19
C LYS A 42 -20.22 -12.34 -10.27
N ASP A 43 -20.06 -11.67 -9.12
CA ASP A 43 -19.79 -10.24 -9.11
C ASP A 43 -18.42 -9.94 -9.74
N LEU A 44 -17.47 -10.89 -9.71
CA LEU A 44 -16.14 -10.74 -10.29
C LEU A 44 -16.07 -11.00 -11.80
N GLU A 45 -17.17 -11.33 -12.49
CA GLU A 45 -17.16 -11.69 -13.92
C GLU A 45 -16.44 -10.64 -14.76
N THR A 46 -16.77 -9.36 -14.58
CA THR A 46 -16.14 -8.26 -15.33
C THR A 46 -14.64 -8.14 -15.04
N ILE A 47 -14.18 -8.48 -13.84
CA ILE A 47 -12.76 -8.43 -13.46
C ILE A 47 -12.00 -9.63 -14.04
N LEU A 48 -12.56 -10.84 -13.94
CA LEU A 48 -11.96 -12.06 -14.49
C LEU A 48 -11.86 -11.99 -16.02
N GLU A 49 -12.89 -11.47 -16.69
CA GLU A 49 -12.83 -11.18 -18.13
C GLU A 49 -11.74 -10.15 -18.46
N TRP A 50 -11.62 -9.08 -17.67
CA TRP A 50 -10.58 -8.08 -17.86
C TRP A 50 -9.18 -8.68 -17.68
N LEU A 51 -8.96 -9.47 -16.63
CA LEU A 51 -7.70 -10.19 -16.39
C LEU A 51 -7.37 -11.16 -17.54
N LEU A 52 -8.37 -11.83 -18.11
CA LEU A 52 -8.20 -12.74 -19.25
C LEU A 52 -7.80 -11.96 -20.51
N VAL A 53 -8.48 -10.86 -20.81
CA VAL A 53 -8.16 -9.97 -21.95
C VAL A 53 -6.75 -9.37 -21.81
N ARG A 54 -6.31 -9.10 -20.58
CA ARG A 54 -4.96 -8.62 -20.27
C ARG A 54 -3.89 -9.73 -20.25
N GLU A 55 -4.29 -10.98 -20.46
CA GLU A 55 -3.43 -12.17 -20.41
C GLU A 55 -2.76 -12.37 -19.04
N TYR A 56 -3.36 -11.85 -17.96
CA TYR A 56 -2.88 -12.09 -16.59
C TYR A 56 -3.39 -13.42 -16.02
N VAL A 57 -4.53 -13.89 -16.53
CA VAL A 57 -5.04 -15.23 -16.28
C VAL A 57 -5.34 -15.94 -17.60
N GLU A 58 -5.40 -17.26 -17.56
CA GLU A 58 -5.86 -18.12 -18.65
C GLU A 58 -6.84 -19.17 -18.13
N ILE A 59 -7.53 -19.84 -19.04
CA ILE A 59 -8.47 -20.91 -18.70
C ILE A 59 -7.76 -22.26 -18.78
N LYS A 60 -7.69 -22.98 -17.65
CA LYS A 60 -7.16 -24.36 -17.60
C LYS A 60 -8.29 -25.36 -17.74
N ASN A 61 -8.12 -26.36 -18.60
CA ASN A 61 -9.04 -27.50 -18.78
C ASN A 61 -10.52 -27.14 -19.03
N GLN A 62 -10.84 -25.90 -19.42
CA GLN A 62 -12.21 -25.39 -19.52
C GLN A 62 -12.98 -25.39 -18.18
N GLU A 63 -12.27 -25.31 -17.06
CA GLU A 63 -12.87 -25.40 -15.72
C GLU A 63 -12.67 -24.15 -14.87
N SER A 64 -11.45 -23.61 -14.84
CA SER A 64 -11.08 -22.51 -13.93
C SER A 64 -10.09 -21.51 -14.52
N TYR A 65 -10.08 -20.31 -13.93
CA TYR A 65 -9.07 -19.28 -14.19
C TYR A 65 -7.79 -19.59 -13.42
N ILE A 66 -6.65 -19.61 -14.12
CA ILE A 66 -5.33 -19.79 -13.52
C ILE A 66 -4.41 -18.61 -13.89
N PRO A 67 -3.43 -18.25 -13.05
CA PRO A 67 -2.55 -17.13 -13.31
C PRO A 67 -1.52 -17.49 -14.39
N THR A 68 -1.27 -16.58 -15.33
CA THR A 68 -0.17 -16.72 -16.31
C THR A 68 1.15 -16.22 -15.71
N PRO A 69 2.31 -16.49 -16.34
CA PRO A 69 3.58 -15.86 -15.94
C PRO A 69 3.51 -14.32 -15.93
N LYS A 70 2.75 -13.73 -16.87
CA LYS A 70 2.54 -12.27 -16.96
C LYS A 70 1.73 -11.77 -15.76
N GLY A 71 0.69 -12.49 -15.35
CA GLY A 71 -0.08 -12.18 -14.15
C GLY A 71 0.77 -12.28 -12.87
N ARG A 72 1.59 -13.32 -12.76
CA ARG A 72 2.51 -13.48 -11.62
C ARG A 72 3.50 -12.32 -11.50
N GLU A 73 4.10 -11.90 -12.61
CA GLU A 73 5.00 -10.74 -12.62
C GLU A 73 4.27 -9.44 -12.27
N CYS A 74 3.03 -9.28 -12.76
CA CYS A 74 2.17 -8.16 -12.41
C CYS A 74 1.93 -8.07 -10.89
N LEU A 75 1.57 -9.20 -10.26
CA LEU A 75 1.42 -9.30 -8.81
C LEU A 75 2.73 -9.04 -8.08
N LYS A 76 3.86 -9.60 -8.56
CA LYS A 76 5.18 -9.41 -7.97
C LYS A 76 5.55 -7.93 -7.90
N LEU A 77 5.39 -7.20 -9.00
CA LEU A 77 5.66 -5.76 -9.06
C LEU A 77 4.77 -4.96 -8.11
N PHE A 78 3.49 -5.33 -7.99
CA PHE A 78 2.59 -4.71 -7.02
C PHE A 78 3.02 -4.99 -5.59
N LEU A 79 3.36 -6.24 -5.24
CA LEU A 79 3.80 -6.60 -3.89
C LEU A 79 5.14 -5.95 -3.51
N ALA A 80 6.04 -5.72 -4.47
CA ALA A 80 7.26 -4.95 -4.24
C ALA A 80 6.94 -3.48 -3.88
N ARG A 81 6.01 -2.83 -4.62
CA ARG A 81 5.54 -1.47 -4.25
C ARG A 81 4.79 -1.47 -2.92
N TYR A 82 3.98 -2.49 -2.66
CA TYR A 82 3.24 -2.61 -1.41
C TYR A 82 4.18 -2.80 -0.22
N SER A 83 5.28 -3.55 -0.39
CA SER A 83 6.37 -3.64 0.57
C SER A 83 6.98 -2.27 0.85
N GLU A 84 7.32 -1.49 -0.19
CA GLU A 84 7.83 -0.13 0.02
C GLU A 84 6.80 0.80 0.68
N TYR A 85 5.51 0.69 0.34
CA TYR A 85 4.46 1.43 1.03
C TYR A 85 4.48 1.16 2.54
N LEU A 86 4.48 -0.12 2.96
CA LEU A 86 4.50 -0.50 4.37
C LEU A 86 5.78 -0.06 5.08
N ASN A 87 6.93 -0.23 4.41
CA ASN A 87 8.23 -0.06 5.04
C ASN A 87 8.77 1.38 4.99
N VAL A 88 8.31 2.18 4.02
CA VAL A 88 8.83 3.54 3.76
C VAL A 88 7.78 4.61 3.99
N PHE A 89 6.53 4.39 3.60
CA PHE A 89 5.50 5.43 3.61
C PHE A 89 4.60 5.39 4.83
N ASP A 90 4.48 4.24 5.50
CA ASP A 90 3.55 4.11 6.61
C ASP A 90 3.90 5.01 7.82
N ILE A 91 5.19 5.33 7.97
CA ILE A 91 5.66 6.26 9.01
C ILE A 91 4.97 7.63 8.97
N TYR A 92 4.52 8.07 7.79
CA TYR A 92 3.85 9.36 7.62
C TYR A 92 2.37 9.35 7.98
N CYS A 93 1.81 8.23 8.44
CA CYS A 93 0.38 8.17 8.81
C CYS A 93 0.04 8.87 10.13
N ALA A 94 1.05 9.21 10.93
CA ALA A 94 0.87 9.85 12.22
C ALA A 94 2.02 10.82 12.54
N VAL A 95 1.85 12.07 12.11
CA VAL A 95 2.80 13.17 12.30
C VAL A 95 2.11 14.30 13.05
N ASP A 96 2.73 14.78 14.12
CA ASP A 96 2.29 15.97 14.85
C ASP A 96 2.99 17.18 14.22
N LEU A 97 2.21 17.99 13.49
CA LEU A 97 2.70 19.18 12.80
C LEU A 97 3.05 20.33 13.75
N GLU A 98 2.54 20.35 14.98
CA GLU A 98 2.88 21.38 15.97
C GLU A 98 4.24 21.09 16.60
N SER A 99 4.49 19.84 16.99
CA SER A 99 5.76 19.46 17.63
C SER A 99 6.83 18.97 16.66
N GLY A 100 6.47 18.69 15.40
CA GLY A 100 7.36 18.11 14.39
C GLY A 100 7.77 16.67 14.71
N THR A 101 6.90 15.91 15.39
CA THR A 101 7.23 14.54 15.84
C THR A 101 6.41 13.48 15.12
N PHE A 102 7.02 12.31 14.96
CA PHE A 102 6.39 11.13 14.37
C PHE A 102 6.01 10.16 15.48
N ALA A 103 4.79 9.62 15.45
CA ALA A 103 4.37 8.60 16.40
C ALA A 103 5.32 7.39 16.42
N PHE A 104 5.85 7.02 15.24
CA PHE A 104 6.75 5.88 15.05
C PHE A 104 8.08 6.00 15.79
N LYS A 105 8.45 7.18 16.28
CA LYS A 105 9.59 7.35 17.19
C LYS A 105 9.44 6.50 18.44
N ASP A 106 8.20 6.34 18.89
CA ASP A 106 7.85 5.64 20.12
C ASP A 106 7.40 4.19 19.83
N TYR A 107 7.52 3.70 18.58
CA TYR A 107 7.02 2.37 18.19
C TYR A 107 7.51 1.24 19.12
N PHE A 108 8.80 1.24 19.45
CA PHE A 108 9.40 0.23 20.34
C PHE A 108 9.12 0.46 21.83
N GLU A 109 8.36 1.49 22.20
CA GLU A 109 7.90 1.72 23.58
C GLU A 109 6.58 0.98 23.88
N TYR A 110 5.91 0.47 22.84
CA TYR A 110 4.67 -0.30 22.96
C TYR A 110 4.94 -1.80 22.83
N GLU A 111 4.56 -2.56 23.85
CA GLU A 111 4.74 -4.02 23.85
C GLU A 111 3.60 -4.77 23.16
N ASN A 112 2.40 -4.18 23.07
CA ASN A 112 1.24 -4.80 22.45
C ASN A 112 0.63 -3.96 21.32
N PRO A 113 0.06 -4.59 20.28
CA PRO A 113 -0.50 -3.89 19.12
C PRO A 113 -1.72 -3.01 19.43
N GLU A 114 -2.52 -3.34 20.45
CA GLU A 114 -3.74 -2.60 20.77
C GLU A 114 -3.45 -1.23 21.40
N ASP A 115 -2.44 -1.15 22.28
CA ASP A 115 -1.98 0.11 22.86
C ASP A 115 -1.33 1.00 21.80
N TRP A 116 -0.56 0.41 20.87
CA TRP A 116 -0.03 1.12 19.71
C TRP A 116 -1.15 1.69 18.84
N LYS A 117 -2.16 0.88 18.52
CA LYS A 117 -3.33 1.32 17.75
C LYS A 117 -4.09 2.44 18.46
N LYS A 118 -4.25 2.35 19.78
CA LYS A 118 -4.88 3.40 20.59
C LYS A 118 -4.06 4.70 20.54
N TYR A 119 -2.74 4.61 20.61
CA TYR A 119 -1.85 5.76 20.50
C TYR A 119 -1.95 6.45 19.14
N LEU A 120 -2.02 5.68 18.06
CA LEU A 120 -2.18 6.20 16.70
C LEU A 120 -3.55 6.86 16.44
N ASN A 121 -4.56 6.56 17.25
CA ASN A 121 -5.89 7.17 17.14
C ASN A 121 -6.04 8.51 17.89
N ASP A 122 -4.95 9.04 18.47
CA ASP A 122 -4.95 10.36 19.08
C ASP A 122 -5.14 11.46 18.00
N GLU A 123 -5.97 12.46 18.30
CA GLU A 123 -6.35 13.53 17.36
C GLU A 123 -5.19 14.44 16.96
N ARG A 124 -4.08 14.41 17.71
CA ARG A 124 -2.87 15.18 17.38
C ARG A 124 -2.15 14.68 16.13
N TRP A 125 -2.44 13.46 15.69
CA TRP A 125 -1.74 12.83 14.58
C TRP A 125 -2.40 13.17 13.26
N GLU A 126 -1.61 13.75 12.37
CA GLU A 126 -2.01 14.01 11.00
C GLU A 126 -1.46 12.93 10.07
N ASP A 127 -2.30 12.47 9.14
CA ASP A 127 -1.89 11.55 8.07
C ASP A 127 -1.34 12.35 6.88
N LEU A 128 -0.02 12.30 6.71
CA LEU A 128 0.69 13.02 5.67
C LEU A 128 1.05 12.14 4.47
N ARG A 129 0.59 10.87 4.41
CA ARG A 129 0.95 9.95 3.32
C ARG A 129 0.57 10.49 1.93
N ILE A 130 -0.58 11.14 1.81
CA ILE A 130 -1.04 11.77 0.56
C ILE A 130 -0.23 13.01 0.21
N ALA A 131 0.11 13.83 1.22
CA ALA A 131 0.94 15.02 1.04
C ALA A 131 2.33 14.63 0.52
N VAL A 132 2.95 13.63 1.15
CA VAL A 132 4.25 13.07 0.76
C VAL A 132 4.21 12.43 -0.62
N ALA A 133 3.19 11.60 -0.90
CA ALA A 133 3.03 10.98 -2.22
C ALA A 133 2.88 12.03 -3.33
N THR A 134 2.07 13.06 -3.09
CA THR A 134 1.88 14.17 -4.03
C THR A 134 3.18 14.94 -4.25
N ARG A 135 3.92 15.25 -3.18
CA ARG A 135 5.22 15.93 -3.26
C ARG A 135 6.23 15.12 -4.08
N LYS A 136 6.22 13.80 -3.91
CA LYS A 136 7.05 12.84 -4.67
C LYS A 136 6.47 12.45 -6.03
N LYS A 137 5.37 13.07 -6.48
CA LYS A 137 4.71 12.81 -7.78
C LYS A 137 4.27 11.35 -7.98
N MET A 138 3.93 10.68 -6.89
CA MET A 138 3.36 9.34 -6.88
C MET A 138 1.83 9.41 -6.99
N ASP A 139 1.18 8.30 -7.36
CA ASP A 139 -0.28 8.21 -7.43
C ASP A 139 -0.88 8.09 -6.01
N PRO A 140 -1.55 9.13 -5.47
CA PRO A 140 -2.10 9.06 -4.12
C PRO A 140 -3.26 8.08 -4.01
N ILE A 141 -3.93 7.78 -5.12
CA ILE A 141 -5.03 6.80 -5.16
C ILE A 141 -4.48 5.40 -4.87
N GLU A 142 -3.30 5.06 -5.41
CA GLU A 142 -2.62 3.78 -5.13
C GLU A 142 -2.21 3.69 -3.65
N ILE A 143 -1.77 4.79 -3.04
CA ILE A 143 -1.42 4.85 -1.61
C ILE A 143 -2.64 4.55 -0.73
N VAL A 144 -3.78 5.20 -0.98
CA VAL A 144 -5.00 4.94 -0.20
C VAL A 144 -5.54 3.53 -0.46
N PHE A 145 -5.46 3.03 -1.69
CA PHE A 145 -5.82 1.64 -2.01
C PHE A 145 -4.96 0.63 -1.21
N MET A 146 -3.65 0.85 -1.11
CA MET A 146 -2.75 0.03 -0.29
C MET A 146 -3.08 0.14 1.21
N SER A 147 -3.45 1.33 1.72
CA SER A 147 -3.98 1.48 3.08
C SER A 147 -5.22 0.62 3.31
N PHE A 148 -6.17 0.62 2.38
CA PHE A 148 -7.40 -0.18 2.50
C PHE A 148 -7.12 -1.68 2.51
N ILE A 149 -6.13 -2.15 1.73
CA ILE A 149 -5.67 -3.54 1.81
C ILE A 149 -5.11 -3.85 3.19
N ARG A 150 -4.22 -3.00 3.72
CA ARG A 150 -3.59 -3.18 5.03
C ARG A 150 -4.63 -3.24 6.15
N GLU A 151 -5.61 -2.36 6.09
CA GLU A 151 -6.70 -2.23 7.05
C GLU A 151 -7.81 -3.29 6.85
N CYS A 152 -7.63 -4.21 5.90
CA CYS A 152 -8.59 -5.28 5.57
C CYS A 152 -9.99 -4.74 5.21
N ARG A 153 -10.07 -3.55 4.61
CA ARG A 153 -11.33 -2.86 4.30
C ARG A 153 -12.12 -3.45 3.15
N PHE A 154 -11.50 -4.33 2.37
CA PHE A 154 -12.15 -5.13 1.33
C PHE A 154 -12.66 -6.47 1.87
N GLY A 155 -13.02 -6.56 3.16
CA GLY A 155 -13.73 -7.72 3.72
C GLY A 155 -12.98 -9.04 3.59
N LYS A 156 -11.65 -9.05 3.79
CA LYS A 156 -10.70 -10.12 3.37
C LYS A 156 -11.05 -11.56 3.84
N ASN A 157 -12.04 -11.75 4.72
CA ASN A 157 -12.55 -13.04 5.20
C ASN A 157 -14.08 -13.06 5.44
N GLU A 158 -14.83 -12.11 4.87
CA GLU A 158 -16.29 -11.99 5.04
C GLU A 158 -17.00 -12.34 3.72
N ALA A 159 -18.21 -12.91 3.80
CA ALA A 159 -19.03 -13.17 2.61
C ALA A 159 -19.39 -11.84 1.94
N GLY A 160 -19.36 -11.79 0.60
CA GLY A 160 -19.67 -10.59 -0.18
C GLY A 160 -18.51 -9.63 -0.48
N TRP A 161 -17.26 -9.96 -0.13
CA TRP A 161 -16.11 -9.08 -0.43
C TRP A 161 -15.95 -8.79 -1.94
N GLN A 162 -16.33 -9.74 -2.79
CA GLN A 162 -16.33 -9.62 -4.25
C GLN A 162 -17.19 -8.43 -4.71
N PHE A 163 -18.35 -8.28 -4.08
CA PHE A 163 -19.26 -7.17 -4.31
C PHE A 163 -18.67 -5.87 -3.76
N ASP A 164 -18.15 -5.89 -2.53
CA ASP A 164 -17.57 -4.71 -1.88
C ASP A 164 -16.39 -4.10 -2.66
N LEU A 165 -15.55 -4.94 -3.26
CA LEU A 165 -14.45 -4.51 -4.13
C LEU A 165 -14.93 -3.70 -5.35
N LEU A 166 -16.15 -3.98 -5.82
CA LEU A 166 -16.74 -3.38 -7.02
C LEU A 166 -17.75 -2.28 -6.71
N LEU A 167 -18.12 -2.11 -5.44
CA LEU A 167 -19.03 -1.06 -5.01
C LEU A 167 -18.46 0.32 -5.32
N GLY A 168 -19.25 1.17 -5.99
CA GLY A 168 -18.86 2.56 -6.27
C GLY A 168 -18.45 3.34 -5.02
N SER A 169 -19.08 3.05 -3.87
CA SER A 169 -18.82 3.73 -2.61
C SER A 169 -17.39 3.57 -2.09
N ILE A 170 -16.72 2.43 -2.34
CA ILE A 170 -15.33 2.25 -1.89
C ILE A 170 -14.39 3.19 -2.66
N TRP A 171 -14.65 3.38 -3.95
CA TRP A 171 -13.89 4.29 -4.81
C TRP A 171 -14.20 5.75 -4.50
N ASP A 172 -15.46 6.07 -4.22
CA ASP A 172 -15.86 7.40 -3.79
C ASP A 172 -15.17 7.79 -2.47
N GLU A 173 -15.02 6.84 -1.54
CA GLU A 173 -14.30 7.06 -0.30
C GLU A 173 -12.80 7.24 -0.51
N ILE A 174 -12.16 6.39 -1.33
CA ILE A 174 -10.74 6.57 -1.71
C ILE A 174 -10.53 7.98 -2.28
N LEU A 175 -11.43 8.44 -3.17
CA LEU A 175 -11.36 9.78 -3.73
C LEU A 175 -11.62 10.87 -2.70
N ASP A 176 -12.55 10.67 -1.76
CA ASP A 176 -12.81 11.64 -0.70
C ASP A 176 -11.55 11.86 0.14
N ILE A 177 -10.94 10.77 0.63
CA ILE A 177 -9.68 10.81 1.39
C ILE A 177 -8.59 11.57 0.60
N CYS A 178 -8.38 11.23 -0.68
CA CYS A 178 -7.43 11.94 -1.53
C CYS A 178 -7.73 13.45 -1.69
N ASN A 179 -9.01 13.83 -1.73
CA ASN A 179 -9.42 15.22 -1.96
C ASN A 179 -9.48 16.07 -0.68
N THR A 180 -9.64 15.44 0.49
CA THR A 180 -9.75 16.10 1.80
C THR A 180 -8.46 16.07 2.61
N ALA A 181 -7.51 15.20 2.26
CA ALA A 181 -6.21 15.13 2.92
C ALA A 181 -5.47 16.47 2.89
N LEU A 182 -4.62 16.65 3.91
CA LEU A 182 -3.72 17.79 4.00
C LEU A 182 -2.83 17.88 2.76
N LYS A 183 -2.67 19.10 2.26
CA LYS A 183 -1.85 19.39 1.08
C LYS A 183 -0.53 19.96 1.55
N TRP A 184 0.55 19.44 1.01
CA TRP A 184 1.87 19.93 1.35
C TRP A 184 2.03 21.41 0.99
N GLU A 185 1.31 21.90 -0.04
CA GLU A 185 1.31 23.30 -0.44
C GLU A 185 0.78 24.26 0.65
N ASP A 186 0.02 23.74 1.62
CA ASP A 186 -0.57 24.51 2.71
C ASP A 186 0.32 24.51 3.98
N PHE A 187 1.50 23.88 3.96
CA PHE A 187 2.36 23.75 5.14
C PHE A 187 3.26 24.97 5.41
N GLY A 188 3.33 25.92 4.48
CA GLY A 188 4.13 27.12 4.65
C GLY A 188 3.58 28.01 5.76
N TYR A 189 4.47 28.64 6.53
CA TYR A 189 4.11 29.53 7.63
C TYR A 189 5.09 30.70 7.73
N GLU A 190 4.72 31.73 8.49
CA GLU A 190 5.57 32.88 8.79
C GLU A 190 5.70 33.00 10.30
N ASP A 191 6.92 33.15 10.80
CA ASP A 191 7.24 33.28 12.22
C ASP A 191 8.14 34.51 12.49
N GLU A 192 8.72 34.60 13.69
CA GLU A 192 9.59 35.70 14.09
C GLU A 192 10.94 35.74 13.33
N GLU A 193 11.36 34.61 12.73
CA GLU A 193 12.61 34.45 12.00
C GLU A 193 12.43 34.63 10.48
N GLY A 194 11.21 34.45 9.96
CA GLY A 194 10.82 34.79 8.60
C GLY A 194 9.72 33.92 8.01
N GLU A 195 9.58 33.97 6.68
CA GLU A 195 8.70 33.08 5.94
C GLU A 195 9.40 31.73 5.70
N VAL A 196 8.76 30.64 6.11
CA VAL A 196 9.15 29.27 5.80
C VAL A 196 8.22 28.75 4.72
N THR A 197 8.79 28.34 3.58
CA THR A 197 7.98 27.91 2.44
C THR A 197 7.42 26.51 2.66
N ALA A 198 6.25 26.25 2.08
CA ALA A 198 5.60 24.93 2.10
C ALA A 198 6.52 23.80 1.59
N SER A 199 7.37 24.08 0.59
CA SER A 199 8.34 23.12 0.07
C SER A 199 9.41 22.78 1.09
N GLU A 200 9.92 23.77 1.83
CA GLU A 200 10.92 23.54 2.87
C GLU A 200 10.36 22.65 3.98
N VAL A 201 9.11 22.91 4.41
CA VAL A 201 8.46 22.11 5.46
C VAL A 201 8.27 20.66 5.02
N ILE A 202 7.69 20.41 3.85
CA ILE A 202 7.47 19.03 3.41
C ILE A 202 8.78 18.27 3.11
N ASP A 203 9.79 18.95 2.57
CA ASP A 203 11.08 18.31 2.29
C ASP A 203 11.82 17.94 3.58
N ASP A 204 11.68 18.77 4.63
CA ASP A 204 12.18 18.48 5.97
C ASP A 204 11.42 17.30 6.62
N ILE A 205 10.08 17.30 6.58
CA ILE A 205 9.25 16.18 7.06
C ILE A 205 9.66 14.86 6.38
N ILE A 206 9.84 14.86 5.05
CA ILE A 206 10.27 13.66 4.31
C ILE A 206 11.66 13.21 4.76
N SER A 207 12.58 14.15 4.98
CA SER A 207 13.95 13.83 5.42
C SER A 207 13.95 13.22 6.82
N GLN A 208 13.22 13.82 7.76
CA GLN A 208 13.09 13.31 9.13
C GLN A 208 12.40 11.94 9.17
N GLY A 209 11.32 11.77 8.40
CA GLY A 209 10.60 10.50 8.29
C GLY A 209 11.48 9.40 7.70
N ALA A 210 12.26 9.69 6.66
CA ALA A 210 13.20 8.74 6.08
C ALA A 210 14.31 8.33 7.06
N GLU A 211 14.89 9.30 7.79
CA GLU A 211 15.91 9.00 8.81
C GLU A 211 15.34 8.10 9.92
N LEU A 212 14.15 8.44 10.43
CA LEU A 212 13.49 7.63 11.45
C LEU A 212 13.18 6.23 10.93
N MET A 213 12.64 6.11 9.72
CA MET A 213 12.33 4.82 9.07
C MET A 213 13.57 3.92 8.98
N VAL A 214 14.69 4.42 8.46
CA VAL A 214 15.92 3.62 8.33
C VAL A 214 16.44 3.20 9.71
N ASN A 215 16.35 4.07 10.72
CA ASN A 215 16.73 3.76 12.09
C ASN A 215 15.85 2.67 12.72
N LEU A 216 14.54 2.67 12.43
CA LEU A 216 13.62 1.62 12.89
C LEU A 216 13.96 0.27 12.27
N HIS A 217 14.15 0.20 10.94
CA HIS A 217 14.56 -1.03 10.25
C HIS A 217 15.90 -1.57 10.77
N LYS A 218 16.87 -0.68 10.99
CA LYS A 218 18.16 -1.05 11.57
C LYS A 218 18.02 -1.62 12.98
N ARG A 219 17.13 -1.04 13.80
CA ARG A 219 16.85 -1.50 15.16
C ARG A 219 16.13 -2.86 15.13
N GLU A 220 15.14 -3.05 14.27
CA GLU A 220 14.45 -4.33 14.06
C GLU A 220 15.41 -5.45 13.65
N ALA A 221 16.28 -5.19 12.66
CA ALA A 221 17.32 -6.14 12.24
C ALA A 221 18.31 -6.53 13.38
N SER A 222 18.49 -5.65 14.37
CA SER A 222 19.33 -5.95 15.54
C SER A 222 18.68 -6.89 16.56
N PHE A 223 17.35 -6.98 16.56
CA PHE A 223 16.57 -7.94 17.35
C PHE A 223 16.41 -9.27 16.63
N ALA A 224 16.19 -9.26 15.31
CA ALA A 224 16.11 -10.48 14.50
C ALA A 224 17.39 -11.33 14.58
N ASN A 225 18.56 -10.70 14.70
CA ASN A 225 19.84 -11.40 14.91
C ASN A 225 20.01 -12.02 16.32
N LYS A 226 19.03 -11.90 17.24
CA LYS A 226 19.14 -12.35 18.63
C LYS A 226 18.21 -13.50 19.05
N GLU A 227 17.29 -13.98 18.20
CA GLU A 227 16.40 -15.11 18.55
C GLU A 227 16.45 -16.29 17.55
N ILE A 228 17.06 -17.38 18.03
CA ILE A 228 16.71 -18.82 17.96
C ILE A 228 16.54 -19.50 16.57
N GLU A 229 17.42 -20.48 16.31
CA GLU A 229 17.23 -21.57 15.32
C GLU A 229 15.90 -22.29 15.58
N HIS A 230 14.96 -22.20 14.63
CA HIS A 230 13.79 -23.05 14.57
C HIS A 230 13.99 -24.17 13.55
N ASP A 231 13.85 -25.41 14.02
CA ASP A 231 13.83 -26.65 13.25
C ASP A 231 12.65 -26.61 12.28
N SER A 232 12.94 -26.64 10.97
CA SER A 232 11.94 -26.57 9.91
C SER A 232 11.19 -27.89 9.80
N SER A 233 10.02 -27.99 10.42
CA SER A 233 9.01 -28.97 10.03
C SER A 233 8.14 -28.36 8.93
N ASP A 234 8.51 -28.60 7.67
CA ASP A 234 7.66 -28.35 6.51
C ASP A 234 6.51 -29.35 6.51
N ASP A 235 5.32 -28.89 6.86
CA ASP A 235 4.08 -29.50 6.38
C ASP A 235 3.79 -28.85 5.01
N GLU A 236 4.28 -29.47 3.93
CA GLU A 236 3.94 -29.12 2.55
C GLU A 236 2.43 -29.33 2.32
N GLU A 237 1.65 -28.25 2.35
CA GLU A 237 0.33 -28.25 1.70
C GLU A 237 0.55 -28.24 0.17
N ASP A 238 -0.09 -29.16 -0.55
CA ASP A 238 -0.04 -29.27 -2.02
C ASP A 238 -0.68 -28.03 -2.69
N TYR A 239 0.09 -26.95 -2.86
CA TYR A 239 -0.33 -25.80 -3.66
C TYR A 239 -0.29 -26.14 -5.15
N VAL A 240 -1.42 -25.95 -5.84
CA VAL A 240 -1.51 -26.13 -7.31
C VAL A 240 -0.72 -25.05 -8.08
N VAL A 241 -0.40 -23.93 -7.41
CA VAL A 241 0.31 -22.76 -7.95
C VAL A 241 1.35 -22.27 -6.93
N GLU A 242 2.59 -22.06 -7.37
CA GLU A 242 3.65 -21.47 -6.53
C GLU A 242 3.25 -20.07 -6.04
N ARG A 243 3.46 -19.74 -4.76
CA ARG A 243 3.10 -18.41 -4.24
C ARG A 243 3.97 -17.29 -4.82
N VAL A 244 3.47 -16.06 -4.76
CA VAL A 244 4.26 -14.85 -5.00
C VAL A 244 4.33 -14.10 -3.68
N GLU A 245 5.48 -14.16 -3.04
CA GLU A 245 5.70 -13.56 -1.73
C GLU A 245 6.15 -12.11 -1.86
N MET A 246 5.90 -11.34 -0.80
CA MET A 246 6.42 -9.98 -0.68
C MET A 246 7.94 -10.05 -0.48
N GLU A 247 8.70 -9.29 -1.27
CA GLU A 247 10.16 -9.25 -1.08
C GLU A 247 10.51 -8.55 0.24
N GLU A 248 11.28 -9.25 1.08
CA GLU A 248 11.92 -8.67 2.26
C GLU A 248 13.26 -8.05 1.85
N TYR A 249 13.43 -6.76 2.18
CA TYR A 249 14.65 -6.04 1.87
C TYR A 249 15.49 -5.80 3.13
N PRO A 250 16.82 -5.97 3.05
CA PRO A 250 17.70 -5.59 4.17
C PRO A 250 17.63 -4.08 4.39
N TYR A 251 17.87 -3.61 5.61
CA TYR A 251 17.77 -2.17 5.94
C TYR A 251 18.58 -1.25 4.99
N GLY A 252 19.70 -1.75 4.44
CA GLY A 252 20.54 -1.02 3.48
C GLY A 252 19.86 -0.69 2.15
N TYR A 253 18.81 -1.44 1.79
CA TYR A 253 17.97 -1.15 0.62
C TYR A 253 17.30 0.23 0.72
N TYR A 254 16.98 0.67 1.94
CA TYR A 254 16.26 1.92 2.18
C TYR A 254 17.17 3.15 2.29
N GLU A 255 18.50 3.00 2.29
CA GLU A 255 19.44 4.13 2.37
C GLU A 255 19.23 5.22 1.29
N PRO A 256 18.88 4.91 0.03
CA PRO A 256 18.59 5.94 -0.96
C PRO A 256 17.46 6.91 -0.56
N TYR A 257 16.55 6.50 0.33
CA TYR A 257 15.46 7.35 0.81
C TYR A 257 15.91 8.48 1.74
N TYR A 258 17.17 8.51 2.21
CA TYR A 258 17.73 9.70 2.86
C TYR A 258 17.70 10.93 1.95
N ASP A 259 17.70 10.75 0.62
CA ASP A 259 17.42 11.83 -0.30
C ASP A 259 15.89 12.07 -0.38
N PRO A 260 15.38 13.23 0.06
CA PRO A 260 13.94 13.50 0.04
C PRO A 260 13.35 13.53 -1.37
N PHE A 261 14.18 13.65 -2.41
CA PHE A 261 13.77 13.60 -3.81
C PHE A 261 13.86 12.22 -4.44
N TYR A 262 14.44 11.24 -3.74
CA TYR A 262 14.50 9.87 -4.22
C TYR A 262 13.10 9.26 -4.34
N ILE A 263 12.89 8.58 -5.47
CA ILE A 263 11.73 7.77 -5.77
C ILE A 263 12.28 6.45 -6.29
N SER A 264 11.91 5.34 -5.65
CA SER A 264 12.32 4.03 -6.12
C SER A 264 11.83 3.77 -7.55
N PRO A 265 12.65 3.14 -8.41
CA PRO A 265 12.23 2.78 -9.77
C PRO A 265 10.92 1.97 -9.81
N LEU A 266 10.57 1.27 -8.73
CA LEU A 266 9.31 0.54 -8.60
C LEU A 266 8.08 1.45 -8.76
N TRP A 267 8.14 2.68 -8.26
CA TRP A 267 7.06 3.67 -8.36
C TRP A 267 7.03 4.42 -9.70
N LEU A 268 8.13 4.36 -10.46
CA LEU A 268 8.22 4.96 -11.80
C LEU A 268 7.78 3.99 -12.90
N ALA A 269 7.76 2.69 -12.59
CA ALA A 269 7.17 1.68 -13.45
C ALA A 269 5.65 1.88 -13.50
N VAL A 270 5.19 2.67 -14.48
CA VAL A 270 3.81 2.61 -14.93
C VAL A 270 3.54 1.15 -15.27
N TRP A 271 2.43 0.59 -14.76
CA TRP A 271 1.92 -0.72 -15.17
C TRP A 271 2.14 -0.83 -16.68
N LEU A 272 3.07 -1.68 -17.11
CA LEU A 272 3.33 -1.88 -18.53
C LEU A 272 2.13 -2.68 -19.05
N ILE A 273 1.07 -1.92 -19.38
CA ILE A 273 -0.19 -2.36 -19.98
C ILE A 273 0.08 -2.84 -21.41
#